data_AF-A0A9E4VX96-F1
#
_entry.id   AF-A0A9E4VX96-F1
#
_cell.length_a   1.000
_cell.length_b   1.000
_cell.length_c   1.000
_cell.angle_alpha   90.00
_cell.angle_beta   90.00
_cell.angle_gamma   90.00
#
_symmetry.space_group_name_H-M   'P 1'
#
loop_
_entity.id
_entity.type
_entity.pdbx_description
1 polymer ?
#
loop_
_entity_poly.entity_id
_entity_poly.type
_entity_poly.pdbx_seq_one_letter_code
_entity_poly.pdbx_strand_id
1 'polypeptide(L)'
;MNRRTVVAGVAALFLILLAAVRLCDGDGDGDELDLSEYSYPVQQIETIDDRDHFPTGQTYDDYNSDPPTSGPHADTVVPAGVPDLAVAREVAVHNMEHAGVVV
;
A
#
# COMPACT_ATOMS: atom_id res chain seq x y z
N MET A 1 39.49 -36.62 -2.54
CA MET A 1 38.50 -35.83 -3.30
C MET A 1 39.25 -35.01 -4.33
N ASN A 2 38.93 -35.15 -5.62
CA ASN A 2 39.78 -34.62 -6.68
C ASN A 2 39.44 -33.14 -6.90
N ARG A 3 40.45 -32.27 -7.11
CA ARG A 3 40.25 -30.80 -7.28
C ARG A 3 39.18 -30.47 -8.33
N ARG A 4 39.05 -31.30 -9.37
CA ARG A 4 38.02 -31.20 -10.42
C ARG A 4 36.59 -31.36 -9.89
N THR A 5 36.37 -32.29 -8.96
CA THR A 5 35.07 -32.54 -8.33
C THR A 5 34.67 -31.39 -7.40
N VAL A 6 35.64 -30.80 -6.69
CA VAL A 6 35.40 -29.64 -5.81
C VAL A 6 35.06 -28.39 -6.64
N VAL A 7 35.80 -28.12 -7.71
CA VAL A 7 35.54 -26.98 -8.60
C VAL A 7 34.18 -27.11 -9.30
N ALA A 8 33.83 -28.29 -9.79
CA ALA A 8 32.53 -28.54 -10.40
C ALA A 8 31.38 -28.35 -9.40
N GLY A 9 31.54 -28.81 -8.15
CA GLY A 9 30.54 -28.62 -7.10
C GLY A 9 30.31 -27.15 -6.74
N VAL A 10 31.39 -26.36 -6.62
CA VAL A 10 31.29 -24.91 -6.33
C VAL A 10 30.64 -24.16 -7.48
N ALA A 11 31.00 -24.48 -8.74
CA ALA A 11 30.39 -23.86 -9.91
C ALA A 11 28.89 -24.16 -10.02
N ALA A 12 28.49 -25.40 -9.75
CA ALA A 12 27.08 -25.79 -9.74
C ALA A 12 26.29 -25.06 -8.64
N LEU A 13 26.84 -24.97 -7.42
CA LEU A 13 26.22 -24.23 -6.33
C LEU A 13 26.04 -22.74 -6.68
N PHE A 14 27.05 -22.13 -7.31
CA PHE A 14 26.99 -20.72 -7.71
C PHE A 14 25.90 -20.47 -8.75
N LEU A 15 25.74 -21.36 -9.74
CA LEU A 15 24.68 -21.27 -10.74
C LEU A 15 23.29 -21.44 -10.14
N ILE A 16 23.14 -22.36 -9.17
CA ILE A 16 21.87 -22.56 -8.46
C ILE A 16 21.50 -21.31 -7.66
N LEU A 17 22.46 -20.71 -6.94
CA LEU A 17 22.23 -19.48 -6.19
C LEU A 17 21.87 -18.32 -7.12
N LEU A 18 22.53 -18.20 -8.27
CA LEU A 18 22.24 -17.15 -9.25
C LEU A 18 20.83 -17.30 -9.84
N ALA A 19 20.40 -18.53 -10.11
CA ALA A 19 19.04 -18.82 -10.57
C ALA A 19 18.00 -18.57 -9.48
N ALA A 20 18.29 -18.92 -8.22
CA ALA A 20 17.40 -18.68 -7.09
C ALA A 20 17.15 -17.19 -6.86
N VAL A 21 18.19 -16.34 -6.95
CA VAL A 21 18.03 -14.88 -6.84
C VAL A 21 17.08 -14.37 -7.93
N ARG A 22 17.23 -14.83 -9.18
CA ARG A 22 16.37 -14.39 -10.31
C ARG A 22 14.94 -14.91 -10.26
N LEU A 23 14.69 -16.03 -9.56
CA LEU A 23 13.33 -16.54 -9.34
C LEU A 23 12.64 -15.86 -8.14
N CYS A 24 13.41 -15.22 -7.25
CA CYS A 24 12.88 -14.56 -6.06
C CYS A 24 12.61 -13.06 -6.25
N ASP A 25 13.19 -12.43 -7.27
CA ASP A 25 12.73 -11.12 -7.76
C ASP A 25 11.41 -11.34 -8.52
N GLY A 26 10.33 -11.52 -7.77
CA GLY A 26 8.99 -11.42 -8.32
C GLY A 26 8.76 -9.96 -8.67
N ASP A 27 8.88 -9.61 -9.96
CA ASP A 27 8.30 -8.38 -10.49
C ASP A 27 6.80 -8.47 -10.20
N GLY A 28 6.36 -7.71 -9.20
CA GLY A 28 4.96 -7.43 -8.98
C GLY A 28 4.51 -6.51 -10.09
N ASP A 29 4.33 -7.06 -11.29
CA ASP A 29 3.64 -6.39 -12.38
C ASP A 29 2.23 -6.09 -11.84
N GLY A 30 2.02 -4.84 -11.43
CA GLY A 30 0.71 -4.35 -11.08
C GLY A 30 -0.15 -4.50 -12.34
N ASP A 31 -1.12 -5.41 -12.30
CA ASP A 31 -2.03 -5.65 -13.40
C ASP A 31 -2.56 -4.29 -13.90
N GLU A 32 -2.29 -3.97 -15.17
CA GLU A 32 -2.80 -2.77 -15.81
C GLU A 32 -4.33 -2.83 -15.76
N LEU A 33 -4.93 -2.01 -14.90
CA LEU A 33 -6.37 -1.98 -14.74
C LEU A 33 -7.00 -1.54 -16.06
N ASP A 34 -7.86 -2.38 -16.65
CA ASP A 34 -8.64 -2.01 -17.83
C ASP A 34 -9.71 -0.98 -17.43
N LEU A 35 -9.34 0.30 -17.51
CA LEU A 35 -10.22 1.41 -17.16
C LEU A 35 -11.34 1.62 -18.19
N SER A 36 -11.34 0.91 -19.33
CA SER A 36 -12.32 1.10 -20.40
C SER A 36 -13.74 0.64 -20.03
N GLU A 37 -13.88 -0.19 -19.00
CA GLU A 37 -15.18 -0.64 -18.47
C GLU A 37 -15.91 0.45 -17.65
N TYR A 38 -15.18 1.42 -17.10
CA TYR A 38 -15.77 2.47 -16.28
C TYR A 38 -16.41 3.57 -17.14
N SER A 39 -17.71 3.77 -16.98
CA SER A 39 -18.48 4.82 -17.70
C SER A 39 -18.25 6.25 -17.21
N TYR A 40 -17.35 6.46 -16.24
CA TYR A 40 -17.06 7.74 -15.61
C TYR A 40 -15.56 8.02 -15.67
N PRO A 41 -15.11 9.29 -15.70
CA PRO A 41 -13.68 9.60 -15.64
C PRO A 41 -13.06 9.00 -14.38
N VAL A 42 -12.04 8.17 -14.56
CA VAL A 42 -11.31 7.51 -13.47
C VAL A 42 -9.96 8.18 -13.33
N GLN A 43 -9.55 8.48 -12.10
CA GLN A 43 -8.18 8.86 -11.79
C GLN A 43 -7.50 7.68 -11.12
N GLN A 44 -6.41 7.19 -11.72
CA GLN A 44 -5.53 6.24 -11.07
C GLN A 44 -4.55 7.00 -10.19
N ILE A 45 -4.46 6.62 -8.92
CA ILE A 45 -3.43 7.09 -8.00
C ILE A 45 -2.44 5.93 -7.88
N GLU A 46 -1.26 6.08 -8.50
CA GLU A 46 -0.28 4.99 -8.58
C GLU A 46 0.28 4.59 -7.21
N THR A 47 0.33 5.54 -6.28
CA THR A 47 0.75 5.31 -4.90
C THR A 47 -0.25 5.96 -3.95
N ILE A 48 -0.97 5.14 -3.19
CA ILE A 48 -1.68 5.64 -2.02
C ILE A 48 -0.61 6.05 -0.99
N ASP A 49 -0.78 7.23 -0.40
CA ASP A 49 0.08 7.73 0.68
C ASP A 49 0.04 6.79 1.89
N ASP A 50 0.89 7.01 2.88
CA ASP A 50 1.06 6.13 4.04
C ASP A 50 -0.28 5.72 4.71
N ARG A 51 -0.36 4.48 5.22
CA ARG A 51 -1.52 3.90 5.91
C ARG A 51 -1.29 3.70 7.41
N ASP A 52 -0.22 4.28 7.92
CA ASP A 52 0.13 4.15 9.33
C ASP A 52 -0.93 4.76 10.24
N HIS A 53 -1.31 3.99 11.26
CA HIS A 53 -2.21 4.44 12.31
C HIS A 53 -1.43 5.14 13.42
N PHE A 54 -2.00 6.22 13.95
CA PHE A 54 -1.57 6.81 15.21
C PHE A 54 -2.69 6.82 16.26
N PRO A 55 -2.37 6.91 17.55
CA PRO A 55 -3.37 6.96 18.61
C PRO A 55 -4.38 8.10 18.42
N THR A 56 -5.66 7.79 18.62
CA THR A 56 -6.76 8.76 18.60
C THR A 56 -6.46 10.01 19.43
N GLY A 57 -6.69 11.19 18.84
CA GLY A 57 -6.48 12.49 19.47
C GLY A 57 -5.11 13.12 19.18
N GLN A 58 -4.21 12.42 18.49
CA GLN A 58 -3.05 13.05 17.84
C GLN A 58 -3.48 13.72 16.54
N THR A 59 -2.71 14.72 16.11
CA THR A 59 -2.95 15.51 14.89
C THR A 59 -1.85 15.24 13.87
N TYR A 60 -2.19 15.37 12.60
CA TYR A 60 -1.24 15.30 11.49
C TYR A 60 -1.54 16.41 10.47
N ASP A 61 -0.59 17.31 10.26
CA ASP A 61 -0.81 18.52 9.46
C ASP A 61 -0.25 18.41 8.02
N ASP A 62 0.57 17.39 7.73
CA ASP A 62 1.32 17.25 6.48
C ASP A 62 0.56 16.45 5.39
N TYR A 63 -0.77 16.51 5.38
CA TYR A 63 -1.58 15.87 4.35
C TYR A 63 -1.37 16.51 2.97
N ASN A 64 -1.43 15.68 1.92
CA ASN A 64 -1.26 16.12 0.54
C ASN A 64 -2.50 16.79 -0.08
N SER A 65 -3.64 16.78 0.62
CA SER A 65 -4.92 17.38 0.17
C SER A 65 -5.74 17.94 1.33
N ASP A 66 -6.67 18.85 1.02
CA ASP A 66 -7.66 19.39 1.96
C ASP A 66 -9.07 19.37 1.33
N PRO A 67 -9.99 18.47 1.76
CA PRO A 67 -9.84 17.48 2.83
C PRO A 67 -8.83 16.36 2.49
N PRO A 68 -8.22 15.71 3.50
CA PRO A 68 -7.28 14.62 3.26
C PRO A 68 -8.00 13.40 2.67
N THR A 69 -7.43 12.73 1.68
CA THR A 69 -8.00 11.49 1.08
C THR A 69 -7.17 10.23 1.35
N SER A 70 -5.97 10.39 1.92
CA SER A 70 -5.01 9.33 2.24
C SER A 70 -4.01 9.87 3.29
N GLY A 71 -3.07 9.03 3.74
CA GLY A 71 -2.00 9.40 4.67
C GLY A 71 -2.23 8.85 6.08
N PRO A 72 -1.29 9.10 7.01
CA PRO A 72 -1.39 8.63 8.39
C PRO A 72 -2.68 9.11 9.05
N HIS A 73 -3.31 8.28 9.88
CA HIS A 73 -4.64 8.60 10.42
C HIS A 73 -4.90 7.96 11.79
N ALA A 74 -5.96 8.40 12.45
CA ALA A 74 -6.31 7.93 13.78
C ALA A 74 -6.73 6.45 13.75
N ASP A 75 -6.45 5.70 14.81
CA ASP A 75 -6.82 4.29 14.98
C ASP A 75 -8.32 4.03 15.27
N THR A 76 -9.18 4.97 14.93
CA THR A 76 -10.63 4.91 15.21
C THR A 76 -11.46 5.35 14.02
N VAL A 77 -12.73 4.93 14.01
CA VAL A 77 -13.76 5.33 13.04
C VAL A 77 -14.92 6.00 13.75
N VAL A 78 -15.63 6.87 13.02
CA VAL A 78 -17.00 7.27 13.41
C VAL A 78 -18.06 6.42 12.71
N PRO A 79 -19.26 6.25 13.31
CA PRO A 79 -20.38 5.61 12.62
C PRO A 79 -20.74 6.34 11.32
N ALA A 80 -21.13 5.57 10.30
CA ALA A 80 -21.68 6.13 9.07
C ALA A 80 -22.96 6.93 9.35
N GLY A 81 -23.17 8.03 8.62
CA GLY A 81 -24.34 8.91 8.77
C GLY A 81 -24.01 10.40 8.71
N VAL A 82 -24.85 11.21 9.36
CA VAL A 82 -24.72 12.67 9.42
C VAL A 82 -24.47 13.05 10.89
N PRO A 83 -23.20 13.21 11.32
CA PRO A 83 -22.89 13.58 12.69
C PRO A 83 -23.26 15.04 12.97
N ASP A 84 -23.63 15.34 14.23
CA ASP A 84 -23.93 16.71 14.67
C ASP A 84 -22.68 17.60 14.73
N LEU A 85 -21.50 16.99 14.80
CA LEU A 85 -20.20 17.65 14.87
C LEU A 85 -19.34 17.24 13.67
N ALA A 86 -18.49 18.17 13.23
CA ALA A 86 -17.52 17.87 12.18
C ALA A 86 -16.61 16.70 12.60
N VAL A 87 -16.41 15.76 11.69
CA VAL A 87 -15.47 14.66 11.88
C VAL A 87 -14.06 15.20 11.79
N ALA A 88 -13.20 14.82 12.74
CA ALA A 88 -11.78 15.16 12.68
C ALA A 88 -11.14 14.59 11.40
N ARG A 89 -10.22 15.34 10.80
CA ARG A 89 -9.59 15.01 9.51
C ARG A 89 -8.93 13.63 9.56
N GLU A 90 -8.25 13.38 10.68
CA GLU A 90 -7.53 12.16 11.02
C GLU A 90 -8.47 10.95 11.15
N VAL A 91 -9.73 11.16 11.50
CA VAL A 91 -10.73 10.08 11.60
C VAL A 91 -11.44 9.87 10.27
N ALA A 92 -11.66 10.94 9.50
CA ALA A 92 -12.29 10.87 8.19
C ALA A 92 -11.49 10.00 7.20
N VAL A 93 -10.15 10.05 7.25
CA VAL A 93 -9.28 9.18 6.44
C VAL A 93 -9.52 7.71 6.77
N HIS A 94 -9.57 7.33 8.05
CA HIS A 94 -9.87 5.96 8.47
C HIS A 94 -11.25 5.51 7.96
N ASN A 95 -12.26 6.39 8.06
CA ASN A 95 -13.59 6.12 7.53
C ASN A 95 -13.56 5.80 6.02
N MET A 96 -12.75 6.50 5.23
CA MET A 96 -12.59 6.21 3.79
C MET A 96 -11.89 4.87 3.53
N GLU A 97 -10.92 4.46 4.35
CA GLU A 97 -10.30 3.13 4.23
C GLU A 97 -11.31 1.98 4.39
N HIS A 98 -12.34 2.20 5.22
CA HIS A 98 -13.39 1.23 5.50
C HIS A 98 -14.66 1.42 4.66
N ALA A 99 -14.61 2.28 3.63
CA ALA A 99 -15.77 2.67 2.82
C ALA A 99 -16.96 3.21 3.66
N GLY A 100 -16.67 3.79 4.82
CA GLY A 100 -17.63 4.42 5.71
C GLY A 100 -18.11 5.75 5.15
N VAL A 101 -19.42 5.86 4.88
CA VAL A 101 -20.02 7.11 4.38
C VAL A 101 -20.37 8.02 5.55
N VAL A 102 -19.75 9.20 5.58
CA VAL A 102 -20.06 10.27 6.53
C VAL A 102 -20.29 11.57 5.75
N VAL A 103 -21.30 12.34 6.14
CA VAL A 103 -21.77 13.54 5.42
C VAL A 103 -21.64 14.78 6.28
#